data_AF-Q5B4A1-F1
#
_entry.id   AF-Q5B4A1-F1
#
_cell.length_a   1.000
_cell.length_b   1.000
_cell.length_c   1.000
_cell.angle_alpha   90.00
_cell.angle_beta   90.00
_cell.angle_gamma   90.00
#
_symmetry.space_group_name_H-M   'P 1'
#
loop_
_entity.id
_entity.type
_entity.pdbx_description
1 polymer ?
#
loop_
_entity_poly.entity_id
_entity_poly.type
_entity_poly.pdbx_seq_one_letter_code
_entity_poly.pdbx_strand_id
1 'polypeptide(L)'
;MSPSALPPKRALEDPAGDQTPPRARPKHASTISPVDTSPISIPQHLLDFLYSESSISKIWQVAQKALGSPLGPLPHRLQLQHLCRWWSANLHQNAARRDTHELGFMIAPWAIKAWELHRDPQAYSSLVLAAHSLASRFDRRVQSLRSWDVCYTKRYTFTDPTKDFLVIIDNMLNLDLLF
;
A
#
# COMPACT_ATOMS: atom_id res chain seq x y z
N MET A 1 -25.44 33.26 28.45
CA MET A 1 -25.45 34.07 27.22
C MET A 1 -23.99 34.32 26.83
N SER A 2 -23.75 34.22 25.51
CA SER A 2 -22.50 34.26 24.75
C SER A 2 -21.54 35.46 25.01
N PRO A 3 -20.30 35.38 24.47
CA PRO A 3 -19.07 35.94 25.03
C PRO A 3 -18.67 37.30 24.40
N SER A 4 -17.72 37.98 25.05
CA SER A 4 -17.11 39.21 24.52
C SER A 4 -15.86 38.88 23.70
N ALA A 5 -15.85 39.36 22.46
CA ALA A 5 -14.80 39.23 21.46
C ALA A 5 -13.62 40.17 21.74
N LEU A 6 -12.40 39.73 21.40
CA LEU A 6 -11.23 40.60 21.25
C LEU A 6 -11.01 40.92 19.75
N PRO A 7 -10.64 42.17 19.40
CA PRO A 7 -10.64 42.65 18.02
C PRO A 7 -9.29 42.46 17.30
N PRO A 8 -9.26 42.55 15.95
CA PRO A 8 -8.03 42.48 15.16
C PRO A 8 -7.37 43.87 15.02
N LYS A 9 -6.04 43.94 15.09
CA LYS A 9 -5.22 45.06 14.59
C LYS A 9 -4.16 44.46 13.68
N ARG A 10 -4.32 44.53 12.35
CA ARG A 10 -4.07 45.63 11.40
C ARG A 10 -2.58 45.76 11.04
N ALA A 11 -2.35 45.61 9.74
CA ALA A 11 -1.09 45.71 8.99
C ALA A 11 -0.38 47.06 9.09
N LEU A 12 0.88 47.07 8.63
CA LEU A 12 1.77 48.12 8.07
C LEU A 12 3.21 47.68 8.45
N GLU A 13 4.27 47.69 7.66
CA GLU A 13 4.64 48.07 6.29
C GLU A 13 6.08 47.54 6.10
N ASP A 14 6.46 47.14 4.88
CA ASP A 14 7.88 46.96 4.47
C ASP A 14 8.59 48.33 4.43
N PRO A 15 9.92 48.42 4.61
CA PRO A 15 10.80 48.41 3.43
C PRO A 15 12.23 47.87 3.68
N ALA A 16 12.83 47.23 2.67
CA ALA A 16 14.06 47.68 2.01
C ALA A 16 14.68 46.54 1.20
N GLY A 17 15.07 46.87 -0.03
CA GLY A 17 15.40 45.95 -1.11
C GLY A 17 16.59 45.02 -0.87
N ASP A 18 16.44 43.80 -1.38
CA ASP A 18 17.54 42.94 -1.79
C ASP A 18 17.46 42.75 -3.30
N GLN A 19 18.44 43.31 -4.02
CA GLN A 19 18.57 43.21 -5.47
C GLN A 19 19.29 41.90 -5.80
N THR A 20 18.54 40.85 -6.12
CA THR A 20 19.10 39.65 -6.75
C THR A 20 18.76 39.64 -8.25
N PRO A 21 19.75 39.42 -9.15
CA PRO A 21 19.49 39.41 -10.59
C PRO A 21 18.73 38.13 -11.00
N PRO A 22 17.89 38.17 -12.05
CA PRO A 22 17.06 37.03 -12.43
C PRO A 22 17.91 35.92 -13.03
N ARG A 23 17.88 34.74 -12.40
CA ARG A 23 18.52 33.52 -12.90
C ARG A 23 17.77 33.01 -14.13
N ALA A 24 18.44 32.95 -15.27
CA ALA A 24 17.88 32.41 -16.52
C ALA A 24 17.46 30.94 -16.36
N ARG A 25 16.22 30.62 -16.77
CA ARG A 25 15.66 29.26 -16.73
C ARG A 25 16.11 28.49 -17.99
N PRO A 26 16.76 27.33 -17.88
CA PRO A 26 17.08 26.53 -19.06
C PRO A 26 15.80 25.92 -19.63
N LYS A 27 15.57 26.12 -20.94
CA LYS A 27 14.52 25.43 -21.69
C LYS A 27 14.98 23.99 -21.93
N HIS A 28 14.59 23.06 -21.07
CA HIS A 28 14.70 21.64 -21.39
C HIS A 28 13.53 21.26 -22.30
N ALA A 29 13.81 21.09 -23.60
CA ALA A 29 12.94 20.36 -24.49
C ALA A 29 13.00 18.88 -24.08
N SER A 30 11.92 18.39 -23.48
CA SER A 30 11.74 16.97 -23.17
C SER A 30 11.36 16.22 -24.45
N THR A 31 12.36 15.72 -25.16
CA THR A 31 12.16 14.68 -26.18
C THR A 31 11.73 13.41 -25.45
N ILE A 32 10.46 13.01 -25.62
CA ILE A 32 9.94 11.74 -25.10
C ILE A 32 10.58 10.62 -25.93
N SER A 33 11.47 9.85 -25.30
CA SER A 33 12.01 8.62 -25.88
C SER A 33 10.88 7.60 -26.09
N PRO A 34 10.90 6.78 -27.16
CA PRO A 34 9.89 5.75 -27.36
C PRO A 34 9.91 4.75 -26.21
N VAL A 35 8.73 4.33 -25.75
CA VAL A 35 8.57 3.26 -24.76
C VAL A 35 9.14 1.98 -25.34
N ASP A 36 10.16 1.43 -24.68
CA ASP A 36 10.72 0.12 -25.00
C ASP A 36 9.67 -0.97 -24.76
N THR A 37 9.26 -1.64 -25.84
CA THR A 37 8.24 -2.71 -25.84
C THR A 37 8.86 -4.10 -25.68
N SER A 38 10.16 -4.20 -25.36
CA SER A 38 10.80 -5.49 -25.14
C SER A 38 10.15 -6.23 -23.97
N PRO A 39 9.89 -7.55 -24.08
CA PRO A 39 9.39 -8.33 -22.95
C PRO A 39 10.41 -8.24 -21.81
N ILE A 40 9.96 -7.72 -20.68
CA ILE A 40 10.81 -7.51 -19.50
C ILE A 40 11.30 -8.89 -19.04
N SER A 41 12.59 -9.14 -19.24
CA SER A 41 13.27 -10.31 -18.72
C SER A 41 13.60 -10.06 -17.26
N ILE A 42 12.88 -10.76 -16.37
CA ILE A 42 13.15 -10.68 -14.93
C ILE A 42 14.54 -11.26 -14.67
N PRO A 43 15.45 -10.51 -14.02
CA PRO A 43 16.75 -11.05 -13.64
C PRO A 43 16.61 -12.34 -12.82
N GLN A 44 17.28 -13.42 -13.24
CA GLN A 44 17.13 -14.75 -12.65
C GLN A 44 17.46 -14.77 -11.14
N HIS A 45 18.43 -13.99 -10.68
CA HIS A 45 18.77 -13.89 -9.26
C HIS A 45 17.64 -13.33 -8.38
N LEU A 46 16.78 -12.44 -8.91
CA LEU A 46 15.60 -11.94 -8.18
C LEU A 46 14.55 -13.04 -8.02
N LEU A 47 14.42 -13.89 -9.04
CA LEU A 47 13.56 -15.08 -8.97
C LEU A 47 14.10 -16.07 -7.94
N ASP A 48 15.41 -16.34 -7.95
CA ASP A 48 16.03 -17.28 -7.01
C ASP A 48 15.93 -16.80 -5.56
N PHE A 49 15.96 -15.48 -5.31
CA PHE A 49 15.74 -14.91 -3.98
C PHE A 49 14.29 -15.04 -3.51
N LEU A 50 13.32 -14.77 -4.39
CA LEU A 50 11.89 -14.84 -4.07
C LEU A 50 11.39 -16.27 -3.88
N TYR A 51 11.95 -17.20 -4.66
CA TYR A 51 11.76 -18.63 -4.49
C TYR A 51 12.83 -19.25 -3.60
N SER A 52 13.58 -18.46 -2.81
CA SER A 52 14.66 -18.99 -1.98
C SER A 52 14.11 -20.13 -1.13
N GLU A 53 14.84 -21.23 -1.14
CA GLU A 53 14.34 -22.50 -0.61
C GLU A 53 13.87 -22.37 0.83
N SER A 54 14.38 -21.41 1.60
CA SER A 54 13.99 -21.14 2.99
C SER A 54 12.49 -20.91 3.20
N SER A 55 11.84 -20.02 2.44
CA SER A 55 10.44 -19.63 2.72
C SER A 55 9.45 -20.63 2.14
N ILE A 56 9.71 -21.10 0.92
CA ILE A 56 8.85 -22.08 0.24
C ILE A 56 9.00 -23.46 0.89
N SER A 57 10.22 -23.87 1.29
CA SER A 57 10.38 -25.13 2.01
C SER A 57 9.69 -25.10 3.36
N LYS A 58 9.67 -23.97 4.08
CA LYS A 58 8.93 -23.89 5.36
C LYS A 58 7.43 -24.07 5.16
N ILE A 59 6.83 -23.36 4.20
CA ILE A 59 5.40 -23.49 3.89
C ILE A 59 5.09 -24.91 3.38
N TRP A 60 5.94 -25.45 2.51
CA TRP A 60 5.78 -26.80 1.94
C TRP A 60 5.93 -27.90 3.00
N GLN A 61 6.89 -27.79 3.91
CA GLN A 61 7.06 -28.73 5.02
C GLN A 61 5.84 -28.74 5.94
N VAL A 62 5.28 -27.56 6.25
CA VAL A 62 4.03 -27.47 7.03
C VAL A 62 2.88 -28.15 6.29
N ALA A 63 2.73 -27.89 4.99
CA ALA A 63 1.69 -28.52 4.17
C ALA A 63 1.86 -30.04 4.09
N GLN A 64 3.06 -30.54 3.87
CA GLN A 64 3.36 -31.99 3.83
C GLN A 64 3.05 -32.67 5.16
N LYS A 65 3.46 -32.06 6.27
CA LYS A 65 3.16 -32.56 7.61
C LYS A 65 1.66 -32.60 7.89
N ALA A 66 0.91 -31.57 7.46
CA ALA A 66 -0.53 -31.53 7.60
C ALA A 66 -1.25 -32.59 6.75
N LEU A 67 -0.70 -32.92 5.57
CA LEU A 67 -1.26 -33.91 4.64
C LEU A 67 -0.82 -35.35 4.94
N GLY A 68 0.02 -35.57 5.96
CA GLY A 68 0.56 -36.89 6.29
C GLY A 68 1.41 -37.51 5.17
N SER A 69 1.88 -36.70 4.21
CA SER A 69 2.70 -37.17 3.10
C SER A 69 4.18 -37.19 3.50
N PRO A 70 4.94 -38.21 3.07
CA PRO A 70 6.39 -38.19 3.21
C PRO A 70 6.99 -36.97 2.48
N LEU A 71 8.17 -36.53 2.92
CA LEU A 71 8.93 -35.43 2.30
C LEU A 71 9.24 -35.77 0.83
N GLY A 72 8.36 -35.34 -0.06
CA GLY A 72 8.55 -35.39 -1.51
C GLY A 72 9.36 -34.20 -2.03
N PRO A 73 9.78 -34.25 -3.32
CA PRO A 73 10.52 -33.15 -3.94
C PRO A 73 9.72 -31.85 -3.91
N LEU A 74 10.43 -30.72 -3.92
CA LEU A 74 9.79 -29.40 -4.01
C LEU A 74 8.95 -29.30 -5.30
N PRO A 75 7.80 -28.60 -5.26
CA PRO A 75 6.97 -28.42 -6.45
C PRO A 75 7.74 -27.70 -7.56
N HIS A 76 7.46 -28.06 -8.81
CA HIS A 76 8.07 -27.39 -9.94
C HIS A 76 7.65 -25.91 -9.98
N ARG A 77 8.55 -25.03 -10.42
CA ARG A 77 8.33 -23.57 -10.45
C ARG A 77 7.01 -23.15 -11.11
N LEU A 78 6.62 -23.82 -12.20
CA LEU A 78 5.35 -23.54 -12.90
C LEU A 78 4.11 -23.85 -12.04
N GLN A 79 4.17 -24.90 -11.20
CA GLN A 79 3.09 -25.21 -10.28
C GLN A 79 2.97 -24.14 -9.20
N LEU A 80 4.11 -23.67 -8.67
CA LEU A 80 4.14 -22.57 -7.70
C LEU A 80 3.57 -21.28 -8.30
N GLN A 81 3.97 -20.94 -9.53
CA GLN A 81 3.42 -19.77 -10.24
C GLN A 81 1.90 -19.88 -10.46
N HIS A 82 1.42 -21.05 -10.86
CA HIS A 82 -0.02 -21.28 -11.02
C HIS A 82 -0.76 -21.11 -9.69
N LEU A 83 -0.24 -21.69 -8.61
CA LEU A 83 -0.83 -21.56 -7.26
C LEU A 83 -0.84 -20.11 -6.78
N CYS A 84 0.24 -19.35 -6.99
CA CYS A 84 0.28 -17.93 -6.63
C CYS A 84 -0.84 -17.15 -7.34
N ARG A 85 -0.98 -17.33 -8.66
CA ARG A 85 -2.03 -16.65 -9.46
C ARG A 85 -3.43 -17.07 -9.04
N TRP A 86 -3.63 -18.37 -8.82
CA TRP A 86 -4.92 -18.90 -8.40
C TRP A 86 -5.33 -18.36 -7.03
N TRP A 87 -4.39 -18.31 -6.08
CA TRP A 87 -4.66 -17.82 -4.74
C TRP A 87 -4.91 -16.30 -4.72
N SER A 88 -4.17 -15.52 -5.51
CA SER A 88 -4.32 -14.06 -5.57
C SER A 88 -5.56 -13.60 -6.35
N ALA A 89 -6.12 -14.43 -7.22
CA ALA A 89 -7.25 -14.05 -8.09
C ALA A 89 -8.45 -13.47 -7.31
N ASN A 90 -8.80 -14.04 -6.16
CA ASN A 90 -9.91 -13.55 -5.33
C ASN A 90 -9.51 -12.40 -4.39
N LEU A 91 -8.23 -12.05 -4.30
CA LEU A 91 -7.75 -10.98 -3.41
C LEU A 91 -7.96 -9.59 -4.01
N HIS A 92 -8.07 -9.49 -5.35
CA HIS A 92 -8.29 -8.21 -6.04
C HIS A 92 -9.50 -7.44 -5.51
N GLN A 93 -10.60 -8.13 -5.16
CA GLN A 93 -11.81 -7.51 -4.65
C GLN A 93 -11.59 -6.78 -3.32
N ASN A 94 -10.60 -7.20 -2.52
CA ASN A 94 -10.32 -6.59 -1.22
C ASN A 94 -9.76 -5.18 -1.35
N ALA A 95 -9.20 -4.80 -2.51
CA ALA A 95 -8.67 -3.46 -2.75
C ALA A 95 -9.76 -2.36 -2.66
N ALA A 96 -11.03 -2.73 -2.90
CA ALA A 96 -12.17 -1.82 -2.83
C ALA A 96 -12.73 -1.64 -1.41
N ARG A 97 -12.24 -2.41 -0.42
CA ARG A 97 -12.74 -2.32 0.96
C ARG A 97 -12.40 -0.97 1.55
N ARG A 98 -13.36 -0.35 2.24
CA ARG A 98 -13.20 0.96 2.88
C ARG A 98 -13.47 0.94 4.37
N ASP A 99 -13.64 -0.23 4.96
CA ASP A 99 -14.04 -0.45 6.36
C ASP A 99 -12.87 -0.82 7.29
N THR A 100 -11.67 -1.01 6.72
CA THR A 100 -10.44 -1.39 7.43
C THR A 100 -9.22 -0.63 6.89
N HIS A 101 -8.25 -0.38 7.77
CA HIS A 101 -6.94 0.18 7.43
C HIS A 101 -5.94 -0.86 6.88
N GLU A 102 -6.24 -2.15 6.97
CA GLU A 102 -5.32 -3.26 6.68
C GLU A 102 -5.07 -3.49 5.17
N LEU A 103 -5.42 -2.51 4.31
CA LEU A 103 -5.27 -2.62 2.86
C LEU A 103 -3.80 -2.76 2.42
N GLY A 104 -2.87 -2.12 3.14
CA GLY A 104 -1.44 -2.30 2.95
C GLY A 104 -1.06 -3.76 3.12
N PHE A 105 -1.50 -4.40 4.21
CA PHE A 105 -1.25 -5.82 4.45
C PHE A 105 -1.97 -6.76 3.47
N MET A 106 -3.24 -6.47 3.16
CA MET A 106 -4.06 -7.35 2.32
C MET A 106 -3.64 -7.34 0.85
N ILE A 107 -3.13 -6.21 0.34
CA ILE A 107 -2.93 -5.99 -1.09
C ILE A 107 -1.45 -5.88 -1.45
N ALA A 108 -0.67 -5.07 -0.72
CA ALA A 108 0.68 -4.71 -1.15
C ALA A 108 1.63 -5.92 -1.34
N PRO A 109 1.72 -6.90 -0.40
CA PRO A 109 2.73 -7.95 -0.46
C PRO A 109 2.65 -8.81 -1.73
N TRP A 110 1.44 -9.18 -2.18
CA TRP A 110 1.28 -10.01 -3.37
C TRP A 110 1.20 -9.17 -4.64
N ALA A 111 0.53 -8.00 -4.60
CA ALA A 111 0.29 -7.20 -5.80
C ALA A 111 1.57 -6.49 -6.28
N ILE A 112 2.41 -6.00 -5.36
CA ILE A 112 3.72 -5.44 -5.70
C ILE A 112 4.56 -6.52 -6.40
N LYS A 113 4.58 -7.75 -5.86
CA LYS A 113 5.35 -8.85 -6.46
C LYS A 113 4.81 -9.26 -7.83
N ALA A 114 3.49 -9.33 -8.01
CA ALA A 114 2.89 -9.60 -9.31
C ALA A 114 3.26 -8.52 -10.35
N TRP A 115 3.31 -7.25 -9.95
CA TRP A 115 3.75 -6.16 -10.81
C TRP A 115 5.26 -6.21 -11.10
N GLU A 116 6.11 -6.37 -10.09
CA GLU A 116 7.57 -6.43 -10.24
C GLU A 116 8.01 -7.59 -11.15
N LEU A 117 7.38 -8.75 -10.99
CA LEU A 117 7.73 -9.95 -11.75
C LEU A 117 7.10 -9.94 -13.14
N HIS A 118 5.79 -9.73 -13.23
CA HIS A 118 5.05 -10.01 -14.45
C HIS A 118 4.48 -8.77 -15.12
N ARG A 119 4.69 -7.58 -14.53
CA ARG A 119 4.01 -6.34 -14.93
C ARG A 119 2.50 -6.54 -15.06
N ASP A 120 1.94 -7.28 -14.11
CA ASP A 120 0.51 -7.58 -14.08
C ASP A 120 -0.32 -6.28 -13.90
N PRO A 121 -1.04 -5.84 -14.95
CA PRO A 121 -1.80 -4.60 -14.90
C PRO A 121 -2.98 -4.67 -13.92
N GLN A 122 -3.53 -5.85 -13.66
CA GLN A 122 -4.62 -6.05 -12.72
C GLN A 122 -4.11 -5.90 -11.28
N ALA A 123 -2.94 -6.46 -10.98
CA ALA A 123 -2.29 -6.28 -9.68
C ALA A 123 -1.94 -4.81 -9.42
N TYR A 124 -1.39 -4.11 -10.41
CA TYR A 124 -1.14 -2.68 -10.32
C TYR A 124 -2.43 -1.87 -10.08
N SER A 125 -3.50 -2.20 -10.81
CA SER A 125 -4.80 -1.57 -10.60
C SER A 125 -5.33 -1.81 -9.18
N SER A 126 -5.13 -2.99 -8.62
CA SER A 126 -5.46 -3.28 -7.22
C SER A 126 -4.64 -2.46 -6.22
N LEU A 127 -3.34 -2.23 -6.46
CA LEU A 127 -2.53 -1.36 -5.61
C LEU A 127 -3.08 0.07 -5.59
N VAL A 128 -3.34 0.64 -6.76
CA VAL A 128 -3.87 2.02 -6.88
C VAL A 128 -5.24 2.14 -6.22
N LEU A 129 -6.13 1.17 -6.46
CA LEU A 129 -7.45 1.16 -5.84
C LEU A 129 -7.36 1.03 -4.32
N ALA A 130 -6.48 0.16 -3.81
CA ALA A 130 -6.26 -0.03 -2.39
C ALA A 130 -5.70 1.25 -1.73
N ALA A 131 -4.76 1.94 -2.38
CA ALA A 131 -4.24 3.21 -1.91
C ALA A 131 -5.34 4.28 -1.81
N HIS A 132 -6.21 4.40 -2.82
CA HIS A 132 -7.36 5.31 -2.76
C HIS A 132 -8.36 4.93 -1.66
N SER A 133 -8.67 3.64 -1.51
CA SER A 133 -9.54 3.15 -0.45
C SER A 133 -8.98 3.43 0.94
N LEU A 134 -7.67 3.23 1.14
CA LEU A 134 -6.98 3.50 2.39
C LEU A 134 -6.97 5.00 2.70
N ALA A 135 -6.59 5.84 1.72
CA ALA A 135 -6.56 7.28 1.86
C ALA A 135 -7.94 7.87 2.21
N SER A 136 -9.03 7.26 1.73
CA SER A 136 -10.39 7.69 2.05
C SER A 136 -10.75 7.56 3.55
N ARG A 137 -9.97 6.81 4.33
CA ARG A 137 -10.16 6.63 5.77
C ARG A 137 -9.49 7.72 6.62
N PHE A 138 -8.80 8.67 6.00
CA PHE A 138 -8.19 9.81 6.69
C PHE A 138 -9.24 10.78 7.21
N ASP A 139 -9.21 11.09 8.51
CA ASP A 139 -10.01 12.17 9.10
C ASP A 139 -9.12 13.38 9.41
N ARG A 140 -9.45 14.52 8.81
CA ARG A 140 -8.69 15.77 8.95
C ARG A 140 -8.72 16.35 10.36
N ARG A 141 -9.71 16.06 11.20
CA ARG A 141 -9.77 16.57 12.57
C ARG A 141 -8.83 15.79 13.47
N VAL A 142 -8.74 14.47 13.27
CA VAL A 142 -7.88 13.58 14.06
C VAL A 142 -6.46 13.50 13.49
N GLN A 143 -6.26 13.85 12.22
CA GLN A 143 -4.98 13.73 11.50
C GLN A 143 -4.47 12.28 11.47
N SER A 144 -5.38 11.32 11.31
CA SER A 144 -5.05 9.90 11.27
C SER A 144 -6.01 9.12 10.37
N LEU A 145 -5.57 7.95 9.93
CA LEU A 145 -6.44 6.93 9.33
C LEU A 145 -7.23 6.21 10.42
N ARG A 146 -8.54 6.03 10.19
CA ARG A 146 -9.40 5.19 11.04
C ARG A 146 -9.00 3.72 10.86
N SER A 147 -8.82 2.99 11.96
CA SER A 147 -8.41 1.58 11.90
C SER A 147 -9.52 0.66 11.41
N TRP A 148 -10.65 0.57 12.11
CA TRP A 148 -11.81 -0.21 11.68
C TRP A 148 -13.09 0.58 11.91
N ASP A 149 -14.12 0.29 11.12
CA ASP A 149 -15.46 0.85 11.34
C ASP A 149 -16.17 0.14 12.49
N VAL A 150 -15.90 -1.16 12.64
CA VAL A 150 -16.45 -2.02 13.68
C VAL A 150 -15.34 -2.89 14.27
N CYS A 151 -15.29 -3.02 15.59
CA CYS A 151 -14.33 -3.85 16.30
C CYS A 151 -14.95 -4.43 17.57
N TYR A 152 -14.87 -5.75 17.76
CA TYR A 152 -15.34 -6.45 18.95
C TYR A 152 -14.18 -7.13 19.64
N THR A 153 -13.93 -6.80 20.90
CA THR A 153 -12.96 -7.49 21.74
C THR A 153 -13.56 -7.78 23.11
N LYS A 154 -12.83 -8.51 23.95
CA LYS A 154 -13.25 -8.74 25.34
C LYS A 154 -13.23 -7.47 26.21
N ARG A 155 -12.53 -6.41 25.78
CA ARG A 155 -12.30 -5.19 26.57
C ARG A 155 -13.12 -4.00 26.07
N TYR A 156 -13.40 -3.94 24.77
CA TYR A 156 -14.08 -2.83 24.14
C TYR A 156 -14.85 -3.29 22.91
N THR A 157 -15.88 -2.52 22.58
CA THR A 157 -16.75 -2.74 21.43
C THR A 157 -16.98 -1.40 20.74
N PHE A 158 -16.56 -1.31 19.49
CA PHE A 158 -16.80 -0.17 18.60
C PHE A 158 -17.73 -0.64 17.49
N THR A 159 -18.90 -0.04 17.36
CA THR A 159 -19.91 -0.45 16.34
C THR A 159 -20.46 0.71 15.53
N ASP A 160 -20.18 1.94 15.94
CA ASP A 160 -20.72 3.15 15.35
C ASP A 160 -19.57 4.15 15.05
N PRO A 161 -19.16 4.26 13.78
CA PRO A 161 -18.10 5.17 13.37
C PRO A 161 -18.37 6.64 13.68
N THR A 162 -19.62 7.03 13.96
CA THR A 162 -19.98 8.42 14.25
C THR A 162 -19.66 8.83 15.70
N LYS A 163 -19.52 7.86 16.61
CA LYS A 163 -19.30 8.11 18.05
C LYS A 163 -17.83 8.15 18.42
N ASP A 164 -17.04 7.23 17.86
CA ASP A 164 -15.65 7.02 18.23
C ASP A 164 -14.75 7.02 16.99
N PHE A 165 -13.46 7.34 17.19
CA PHE A 165 -12.43 7.26 16.15
C PHE A 165 -11.27 6.37 16.63
N LEU A 166 -11.31 5.09 16.26
CA LEU A 166 -10.29 4.12 16.66
C LEU A 166 -9.04 4.25 15.78
N VAL A 167 -7.88 4.38 16.43
CA VAL A 167 -6.55 4.35 15.83
C VAL A 167 -5.70 3.35 16.60
N ILE A 168 -5.07 2.43 15.89
CA ILE A 168 -4.08 1.50 16.45
C ILE A 168 -2.71 1.69 15.77
N ILE A 169 -1.66 1.19 16.42
CA ILE A 169 -0.28 1.38 15.97
C ILE A 169 0.00 0.73 14.60
N ASP A 170 -0.71 -0.35 14.27
CA ASP A 170 -0.58 -1.09 13.01
C ASP A 170 -0.96 -0.25 11.76
N ASN A 171 -1.65 0.88 11.94
CA ASN A 171 -1.82 1.87 10.86
C ASN A 171 -0.47 2.27 10.24
N MET A 172 0.58 2.39 11.05
CA MET A 172 1.91 2.80 10.59
C MET A 172 2.47 1.86 9.52
N LEU A 173 2.15 0.57 9.59
CA LEU A 173 2.62 -0.45 8.65
C LEU A 173 1.83 -0.44 7.33
N ASN A 174 0.69 0.25 7.28
CA ASN A 174 -0.12 0.38 6.07
C ASN A 174 0.17 1.68 5.29
N LEU A 175 0.93 2.62 5.88
CA LEU A 175 1.22 3.91 5.25
C LEU A 175 2.11 3.80 4.01
N ASP A 176 2.95 2.77 3.93
CA ASP A 176 3.83 2.54 2.79
C ASP A 176 3.05 2.34 1.47
N LEU A 177 1.80 1.85 1.55
CA LEU A 177 0.92 1.75 0.37
C LEU A 177 0.57 3.11 -0.26
N LEU A 178 0.79 4.22 0.45
CA LEU A 178 0.43 5.57 0.01
C LEU A 178 1.57 6.31 -0.72
N PHE A 179 2.78 5.76 -0.78
CA PHE A 179 3.97 6.40 -1.36
C PHE A 179 4.58 5.56 -2.49
#